data_AF-A0A9E3ZZN7-F1
#
_entry.id   AF-A0A9E3ZZN7-F1
#
_cell.length_a   1.000
_cell.length_b   1.000
_cell.length_c   1.000
_cell.angle_alpha   90.00
_cell.angle_beta   90.00
_cell.angle_gamma   90.00
#
_symmetry.space_group_name_H-M   'P 1'
#
loop_
_entity.id
_entity.type
_entity.pdbx_description
1 polymer ?
#
loop_
_entity_poly.entity_id
_entity_poly.type
_entity_poly.pdbx_seq_one_letter_code
_entity_poly.pdbx_strand_id
1 'polypeptide(L)'
;MASAEDTAYPTITPADPIYACQTREPLTAPLNEVATPAIWACLAEPLRRALAELWRAHKLRNEGLPENWVSLNYGRIAINAHGWERLCAAVQARSPDQALVVPTGRWGRWLARWESRRAQRGARRLETRLSETGPRCDSTLERVRGLTLDQLDTEAVALGALSPELWVDILLPGLSGALGSGATPPPDARVEAALALEQRFTAEMGRRLAKRGILDRPAQIAYLTIGERIRALNAEAGGWVALAEERESRAMEFAELDVPNVFWGRPRLGGSVPAGMAQRPAEG
;
A
#
# COMPACT_ATOMS: atom_id res chain seq x y z
N MET A 1 23.50 -4.28 -18.95
CA MET A 1 22.32 -5.07 -19.39
C MET A 1 21.11 -4.43 -18.74
N ALA A 2 20.11 -4.02 -19.50
CA ALA A 2 18.85 -3.55 -18.92
C ALA A 2 18.24 -4.73 -18.14
N SER A 3 18.20 -4.64 -16.81
CA SER A 3 17.55 -5.68 -16.01
C SER A 3 16.08 -5.73 -16.41
N ALA A 4 15.55 -6.94 -16.57
CA ALA A 4 14.11 -7.13 -16.62
C ALA A 4 13.49 -6.36 -15.45
N GLU A 5 12.44 -5.58 -15.71
CA GLU A 5 11.77 -4.76 -14.69
C GLU A 5 11.49 -5.63 -13.46
N ASP A 6 12.23 -5.39 -12.38
CA ASP A 6 12.02 -6.11 -11.13
C ASP A 6 10.70 -5.64 -10.53
N THR A 7 9.66 -6.46 -10.68
CA THR A 7 8.30 -6.16 -10.26
C THR A 7 8.16 -6.04 -8.74
N ALA A 8 9.15 -6.49 -7.97
CA ALA A 8 9.18 -6.33 -6.52
C ALA A 8 9.63 -4.93 -6.06
N TYR A 9 10.41 -4.24 -6.89
CA TYR A 9 10.88 -2.86 -6.67
C TYR A 9 10.84 -2.11 -8.00
N PRO A 10 9.64 -1.74 -8.49
CA PRO A 10 9.55 -0.94 -9.69
C PRO A 10 10.23 0.41 -9.43
N THR A 11 11.40 0.62 -10.04
CA THR A 11 12.11 1.91 -10.05
C THR A 11 11.38 2.95 -10.91
N ILE A 12 10.50 2.47 -11.78
CA ILE A 12 9.52 3.23 -12.54
C ILE A 12 8.18 2.56 -12.26
N THR A 13 7.46 3.00 -11.24
CA THR A 13 6.07 2.59 -11.14
C THR A 13 5.34 3.21 -12.33
N PRO A 14 4.56 2.44 -13.11
CA PRO A 14 3.66 3.06 -14.05
C PRO A 14 2.73 3.95 -13.23
N ALA A 15 2.98 5.26 -13.31
CA ALA A 15 2.01 6.24 -12.89
C ALA A 15 0.64 5.85 -13.47
N ASP A 16 -0.42 6.15 -12.73
CA ASP A 16 -1.72 6.22 -13.38
C ASP A 16 -1.54 7.07 -14.65
N PRO A 17 -1.82 6.53 -15.85
CA PRO A 17 -1.49 7.20 -17.11
C PRO A 17 -2.26 8.51 -17.27
N ILE A 18 -3.31 8.71 -16.45
CA ILE A 18 -4.15 9.88 -16.39
C ILE A 18 -3.70 10.81 -15.24
N TYR A 19 -3.24 10.27 -14.09
CA TYR A 19 -2.83 11.05 -12.91
C TYR A 19 -1.54 10.54 -12.23
N ALA A 20 -0.39 11.01 -12.68
CA ALA A 20 0.91 10.59 -12.15
C ALA A 20 1.25 11.06 -10.72
N CYS A 21 0.41 11.89 -10.09
CA CYS A 21 0.62 12.37 -8.73
C CYS A 21 0.29 11.28 -7.69
N GLN A 22 1.20 11.07 -6.74
CA GLN A 22 1.10 10.08 -5.66
C GLN A 22 1.21 10.78 -4.30
N THR A 23 0.62 10.18 -3.26
CA THR A 23 0.67 10.66 -1.89
C THR A 23 0.92 9.53 -0.90
N ARG A 24 1.55 9.87 0.22
CA ARG A 24 1.74 9.00 1.40
C ARG A 24 0.86 9.40 2.58
N GLU A 25 0.12 10.51 2.47
CA GLU A 25 -0.57 11.16 3.61
C GLU A 25 -1.53 10.28 4.42
N PRO A 26 -2.28 9.32 3.85
CA PRO A 26 -3.11 8.44 4.69
C PRO A 26 -2.38 7.24 5.26
N LEU A 27 -1.14 7.00 4.84
CA LEU A 27 -0.33 5.91 5.36
C LEU A 27 0.37 6.43 6.61
N THR A 28 -0.01 5.86 7.75
CA THR A 28 0.63 6.14 9.04
C THR A 28 1.88 5.28 9.19
N ALA A 29 2.74 5.61 10.15
CA ALA A 29 3.73 4.62 10.59
C ALA A 29 2.99 3.37 11.09
N PRO A 30 3.45 2.15 10.75
CA PRO A 30 4.67 1.84 9.97
C PRO A 30 4.46 1.71 8.44
N LEU A 31 3.24 1.88 7.91
CA LEU A 31 2.94 1.73 6.47
C LEU A 31 3.61 2.78 5.57
N ASN A 32 4.03 3.90 6.16
CA ASN A 32 4.74 4.98 5.46
C ASN A 32 6.26 4.78 5.36
N GLU A 33 6.77 3.67 5.92
CA GLU A 33 8.19 3.33 5.88
C GLU A 33 8.58 2.66 4.55
N VAL A 34 9.86 2.30 4.42
CA VAL A 34 10.34 1.49 3.29
C VAL A 34 9.72 0.11 3.39
N ALA A 35 8.84 -0.20 2.44
CA ALA A 35 8.25 -1.51 2.29
C ALA A 35 9.26 -2.44 1.60
N THR A 36 9.55 -3.55 2.27
CA THR A 36 10.25 -4.67 1.67
C THR A 36 9.33 -5.38 0.66
N PRO A 37 9.86 -6.11 -0.33
CA PRO A 37 9.09 -6.91 -1.29
C PRO A 37 8.05 -7.81 -0.64
N ALA A 38 8.40 -8.37 0.51
CA ALA A 38 7.50 -9.14 1.35
C ALA A 38 6.27 -8.35 1.78
N ILE A 39 6.50 -7.20 2.41
CA ILE A 39 5.45 -6.31 2.94
C ILE A 39 4.60 -5.77 1.79
N TRP A 40 5.23 -5.36 0.70
CA TRP A 40 4.52 -4.93 -0.50
C TRP A 40 3.61 -6.02 -1.06
N ALA A 41 4.11 -7.24 -1.23
CA ALA A 41 3.32 -8.36 -1.76
C ALA A 41 2.12 -8.71 -0.86
N CYS A 42 2.26 -8.55 0.47
CA CYS A 42 1.16 -8.77 1.41
C CYS A 42 0.11 -7.65 1.36
N LEU A 43 0.52 -6.39 1.18
CA LEU A 43 -0.36 -5.23 1.39
C LEU A 43 -0.93 -4.61 0.12
N ALA A 44 -0.28 -4.75 -1.04
CA ALA A 44 -0.67 -4.04 -2.25
C ALA A 44 -2.14 -4.27 -2.62
N GLU A 45 -2.56 -5.53 -2.68
CA GLU A 45 -3.92 -5.90 -3.05
C GLU A 45 -4.94 -5.59 -1.93
N PRO A 46 -4.69 -5.94 -0.64
CA PRO A 46 -5.59 -5.53 0.44
C PRO A 46 -5.78 -4.02 0.56
N LEU A 47 -4.72 -3.23 0.44
CA LEU A 47 -4.80 -1.77 0.49
C LEU A 47 -5.63 -1.24 -0.69
N ARG A 48 -5.41 -1.78 -1.91
CA ARG A 48 -6.21 -1.43 -3.09
C ARG A 48 -7.69 -1.75 -2.88
N ARG A 49 -8.01 -2.92 -2.30
CA ARG A 49 -9.39 -3.33 -1.99
C ARG A 49 -10.02 -2.43 -0.94
N ALA A 50 -9.32 -2.08 0.13
CA ALA A 50 -9.81 -1.19 1.18
C ALA A 50 -10.13 0.21 0.63
N LEU A 51 -9.24 0.77 -0.19
CA LEU A 51 -9.47 2.07 -0.85
C LEU A 51 -10.69 2.02 -1.79
N ALA A 52 -10.83 0.94 -2.57
CA ALA A 52 -12.00 0.74 -3.42
C ALA A 52 -13.31 0.57 -2.62
N GLU A 53 -13.24 -0.05 -1.44
CA GLU A 53 -14.39 -0.17 -0.54
C GLU A 53 -14.83 1.19 -0.01
N LEU A 54 -13.90 2.04 0.43
CA LEU A 54 -14.18 3.42 0.85
C LEU A 54 -14.83 4.23 -0.28
N TRP A 55 -14.28 4.15 -1.50
CA TRP A 55 -14.84 4.79 -2.68
C TRP A 55 -16.31 4.40 -2.94
N ARG A 56 -16.58 3.10 -2.92
CA ARG A 56 -17.94 2.56 -3.14
C ARG A 56 -18.89 2.90 -2.00
N ALA A 57 -18.42 2.85 -0.75
CA ALA A 57 -19.22 3.19 0.42
C ALA A 57 -19.70 4.64 0.38
N HIS A 58 -18.82 5.56 -0.04
CA HIS A 58 -19.16 6.96 -0.29
C HIS A 58 -19.87 7.21 -1.63
N LYS A 59 -20.21 6.14 -2.37
CA LYS A 59 -21.00 6.18 -3.61
C LYS A 59 -20.47 7.19 -4.64
N LEU A 60 -19.15 7.36 -4.69
CA LEU A 60 -18.49 8.17 -5.69
C LEU A 60 -18.63 7.52 -7.07
N ARG A 61 -18.66 8.33 -8.13
CA ARG A 61 -18.77 7.80 -9.48
C ARG A 61 -17.57 6.94 -9.85
N ASN A 62 -17.76 6.01 -10.77
CA ASN A 62 -16.66 5.18 -11.27
C ASN A 62 -15.64 5.98 -12.11
N GLU A 63 -16.04 7.14 -12.64
CA GLU A 63 -15.15 8.11 -13.29
C GLU A 63 -14.15 8.65 -12.26
N GLY A 64 -12.95 8.07 -12.25
CA GLY A 64 -11.89 8.31 -11.28
C GLY A 64 -11.73 7.23 -10.21
N LEU A 65 -12.21 6.02 -10.48
CA LEU A 65 -11.76 4.80 -9.82
C LEU A 65 -10.49 4.35 -10.54
N PRO A 66 -9.27 4.82 -10.18
CA PRO A 66 -8.07 4.34 -10.82
C PRO A 66 -7.97 2.83 -10.56
N GLU A 67 -7.65 2.06 -11.59
CA GLU A 67 -7.59 0.59 -11.46
C GLU A 67 -6.42 0.17 -10.55
N ASN A 68 -5.43 1.06 -10.39
CA ASN A 68 -4.22 0.88 -9.59
C ASN A 68 -4.06 2.03 -8.58
N TRP A 69 -4.79 1.94 -7.45
CA TRP A 69 -4.69 2.95 -6.38
C TRP A 69 -3.36 2.98 -5.65
N VAL A 70 -2.63 1.86 -5.67
CA VAL A 70 -1.46 1.65 -4.84
C VAL A 70 -0.26 1.39 -5.73
N SER A 71 0.84 2.06 -5.41
CA SER A 71 2.11 1.98 -6.14
C SER A 71 3.26 1.88 -5.14
N LEU A 72 4.38 1.30 -5.56
CA LEU A 72 5.63 1.36 -4.79
C LEU A 72 6.56 2.39 -5.45
N ASN A 73 6.93 3.44 -4.72
CA ASN A 73 7.82 4.51 -5.19
C ASN A 73 8.96 4.69 -4.20
N TYR A 74 10.21 4.64 -4.68
CA TYR A 74 11.40 4.76 -3.81
C TYR A 74 11.30 3.84 -2.59
N GLY A 75 10.92 2.58 -2.84
CA GLY A 75 10.71 1.57 -1.80
C GLY A 75 9.57 1.83 -0.82
N ARG A 76 8.77 2.89 -0.97
CA ARG A 76 7.65 3.22 -0.09
C ARG A 76 6.32 2.96 -0.78
N ILE A 77 5.33 2.50 -0.03
CA ILE A 77 3.96 2.41 -0.52
C ILE A 77 3.44 3.84 -0.70
N ALA A 78 2.86 4.12 -1.85
CA ALA A 78 2.20 5.37 -2.14
C ALA A 78 0.84 5.08 -2.77
N ILE A 79 -0.06 6.05 -2.68
CA ILE A 79 -1.38 5.95 -3.27
C ILE A 79 -1.62 7.06 -4.29
N ASN A 80 -2.56 6.85 -5.20
CA ASN A 80 -2.97 7.87 -6.15
C ASN A 80 -3.53 9.12 -5.43
N ALA A 81 -2.84 10.25 -5.57
CA ALA A 81 -3.18 11.49 -4.85
C ALA A 81 -4.52 12.09 -5.30
N HIS A 82 -4.84 11.96 -6.58
CA HIS A 82 -6.11 12.44 -7.14
C HIS A 82 -7.32 11.72 -6.52
N GLY A 83 -7.27 10.38 -6.50
CA GLY A 83 -8.32 9.54 -5.91
C GLY A 83 -8.50 9.83 -4.42
N TRP A 84 -7.39 9.96 -3.69
CA TRP A 84 -7.43 10.29 -2.26
C TRP A 84 -8.02 11.67 -1.99
N GLU A 85 -7.58 12.70 -2.71
CA GLU A 85 -8.09 14.06 -2.53
C GLU A 85 -9.59 14.15 -2.83
N ARG A 86 -10.07 13.43 -3.86
CA ARG A 86 -11.50 13.36 -4.16
C ARG A 86 -12.31 12.68 -3.06
N LEU A 87 -11.79 11.61 -2.44
CA LEU A 87 -12.41 10.99 -1.28
C LEU A 87 -12.51 11.99 -0.13
N CYS A 88 -11.39 12.63 0.24
CA CYS A 88 -11.34 13.61 1.32
C CYS A 88 -12.33 14.76 1.09
N ALA A 89 -12.30 15.37 -0.10
CA ALA A 89 -13.19 16.48 -0.45
C ALA A 89 -14.67 16.08 -0.40
N ALA A 90 -15.01 14.86 -0.84
CA ALA A 90 -16.39 14.37 -0.80
C ALA A 90 -16.87 14.11 0.63
N VAL A 91 -16.04 13.50 1.48
CA VAL A 91 -16.39 13.16 2.87
C VAL A 91 -16.47 14.42 3.74
N GLN A 92 -15.49 15.31 3.63
CA GLN A 92 -15.41 16.54 4.43
C GLN A 92 -16.29 17.68 3.88
N ALA A 93 -16.96 17.47 2.74
CA ALA A 93 -17.73 18.49 2.02
C ALA A 93 -16.95 19.80 1.76
N ARG A 94 -15.63 19.68 1.54
CA ARG A 94 -14.74 20.79 1.21
C ARG A 94 -14.48 20.89 -0.29
N SER A 95 -13.94 22.01 -0.72
CA SER A 95 -13.43 22.13 -2.10
C SER A 95 -12.14 21.33 -2.23
N PRO A 96 -11.97 20.54 -3.30
CA PRO A 96 -10.74 19.83 -3.53
C PRO A 96 -9.61 20.79 -3.93
N ASP A 97 -8.38 20.41 -3.60
CA ASP A 97 -7.19 21.07 -4.13
C ASP A 97 -7.20 20.99 -5.66
N GLN A 98 -7.14 22.16 -6.29
CA GLN A 98 -7.14 22.29 -7.74
C GLN A 98 -5.86 21.75 -8.38
N ALA A 99 -4.76 21.64 -7.63
CA ALA A 99 -3.52 21.03 -8.10
C ALA A 99 -3.62 19.49 -8.24
N LEU A 100 -4.59 18.86 -7.54
CA LEU A 100 -4.74 17.41 -7.46
C LEU A 100 -5.99 16.89 -8.17
N VAL A 101 -6.85 17.77 -8.70
CA VAL A 101 -8.11 17.38 -9.36
C VAL A 101 -8.23 18.02 -10.74
N VAL A 102 -8.72 17.27 -11.73
CA VAL A 102 -8.98 17.83 -13.07
C VAL A 102 -9.93 19.01 -12.97
N PRO A 103 -9.58 20.16 -13.58
CA PRO A 103 -10.49 21.29 -13.67
C PRO A 103 -11.75 20.84 -14.41
N THR A 104 -12.88 20.81 -13.71
CA THR A 104 -14.16 20.57 -14.35
C THR A 104 -14.85 21.90 -14.62
N GLY A 105 -15.49 22.02 -15.79
CA GLY A 105 -16.30 23.17 -16.14
C GLY A 105 -17.47 23.40 -15.17
N ARG A 106 -18.30 24.42 -15.42
CA ARG A 106 -19.43 24.80 -14.54
C ARG A 106 -20.34 23.62 -14.14
N TRP A 107 -20.56 22.66 -15.05
CA TRP A 107 -21.36 21.45 -14.81
C TRP A 107 -20.70 20.46 -13.85
N GLY A 108 -19.37 20.34 -13.87
CA GLY A 108 -18.65 19.46 -12.96
C GLY A 108 -18.66 19.92 -11.51
N ARG A 109 -18.71 21.24 -11.25
CA ARG A 109 -18.91 21.78 -9.89
C ARG A 109 -20.27 21.39 -9.29
N TRP A 110 -21.31 21.33 -10.12
CA TRP A 110 -22.63 20.89 -9.67
C TRP A 110 -22.63 19.39 -9.37
N LEU A 111 -22.00 18.59 -10.24
CA LEU A 111 -21.81 17.15 -10.04
C LEU A 111 -21.01 16.83 -8.78
N ALA A 112 -19.90 17.53 -8.53
CA ALA A 112 -19.09 17.36 -7.32
C ALA A 112 -19.91 17.63 -6.04
N ARG A 113 -20.70 18.71 -6.01
CA ARG A 113 -21.60 18.99 -4.88
C ARG A 113 -22.68 17.92 -4.71
N TRP A 114 -23.17 17.35 -5.79
CA TRP A 114 -24.12 16.25 -5.74
C TRP A 114 -23.47 14.97 -5.19
N GLU A 115 -22.24 14.65 -5.59
CA GLU A 115 -21.45 13.53 -5.06
C GLU A 115 -21.18 13.69 -3.56
N SER A 116 -20.73 14.86 -3.09
CA SER A 116 -20.51 15.11 -1.65
C SER A 116 -21.77 14.86 -0.82
N ARG A 117 -22.95 15.33 -1.28
CA ARG A 117 -24.22 15.08 -0.59
C ARG A 117 -24.60 13.59 -0.56
N ARG A 118 -24.22 12.83 -1.59
CA ARG A 118 -24.49 11.39 -1.68
C ARG A 118 -23.50 10.59 -0.82
N ALA A 119 -22.25 11.03 -0.73
CA ALA A 119 -21.22 10.47 0.14
C ALA A 119 -21.59 10.57 1.62
N GLN A 120 -22.11 11.72 2.05
CA GLN A 120 -22.64 11.90 3.41
C GLN A 120 -23.77 10.92 3.75
N ARG A 121 -24.60 10.54 2.76
CA ARG A 121 -25.68 9.56 2.95
C ARG A 121 -25.22 8.10 2.84
N GLY A 122 -24.02 7.86 2.31
CA GLY A 122 -23.44 6.53 2.11
C GLY A 122 -22.74 5.95 3.34
N ALA A 123 -22.35 6.82 4.28
CA ALA A 123 -21.50 6.48 5.43
C ALA A 123 -22.08 5.41 6.38
N ARG A 124 -23.41 5.28 6.48
CA ARG A 124 -24.04 4.34 7.43
C ARG A 124 -23.64 2.88 7.23
N ARG A 125 -23.49 2.42 5.98
CA ARG A 125 -23.07 1.04 5.70
C ARG A 125 -21.61 0.80 6.10
N LEU A 126 -20.77 1.82 5.92
CA LEU A 126 -19.37 1.78 6.33
C LEU A 126 -19.26 1.78 7.85
N GLU A 127 -20.03 2.61 8.55
CA GLU A 127 -20.08 2.63 10.02
C GLU A 127 -20.45 1.26 10.60
N THR A 128 -21.50 0.61 10.07
CA THR A 128 -21.85 -0.76 10.47
C THR A 128 -20.70 -1.72 10.22
N ARG A 129 -20.12 -1.69 9.00
CA ARG A 129 -18.98 -2.55 8.65
C ARG A 129 -17.80 -2.36 9.61
N LEU A 130 -17.42 -1.12 9.89
CA LEU A 130 -16.31 -0.77 10.78
C LEU A 130 -16.56 -1.24 12.22
N SER A 131 -17.80 -1.11 12.71
CA SER A 131 -18.18 -1.56 14.05
C SER A 131 -18.08 -3.09 14.21
N GLU A 132 -18.33 -3.84 13.14
CA GLU A 132 -18.26 -5.30 13.14
C GLU A 132 -16.83 -5.83 12.94
N THR A 133 -15.97 -5.08 12.24
CA THR A 133 -14.60 -5.52 11.91
C THR A 133 -13.68 -5.62 13.13
N GLY A 134 -13.83 -4.72 14.11
CA GLY A 134 -12.89 -4.60 15.24
C GLY A 134 -12.74 -5.91 16.03
N PRO A 135 -13.81 -6.45 16.64
CA PRO A 135 -13.74 -7.68 17.43
C PRO A 135 -13.25 -8.90 16.64
N ARG A 136 -13.61 -8.98 15.35
CA ARG A 136 -13.17 -10.06 14.46
C ARG A 136 -11.66 -10.02 14.21
N CYS A 137 -11.13 -8.82 13.97
CA CYS A 137 -9.68 -8.61 13.80
C CYS A 137 -8.94 -8.96 15.08
N ASP A 138 -9.38 -8.41 16.22
CA ASP A 138 -8.74 -8.63 17.51
C ASP A 138 -8.69 -10.13 17.87
N SER A 139 -9.82 -10.83 17.74
CA SER A 139 -9.88 -12.29 17.98
C SER A 139 -8.96 -13.08 17.04
N THR A 140 -8.85 -12.68 15.77
CA THR A 140 -8.02 -13.41 14.81
C THR A 140 -6.54 -13.14 15.01
N LEU A 141 -6.16 -11.89 15.31
CA LEU A 141 -4.79 -11.52 15.65
C LEU A 141 -4.30 -12.27 16.89
N GLU A 142 -5.13 -12.36 17.95
CA GLU A 142 -4.78 -13.15 19.15
C GLU A 142 -4.62 -14.64 18.84
N ARG A 143 -5.54 -15.21 18.04
CA ARG A 143 -5.45 -16.63 17.63
C ARG A 143 -4.17 -16.92 16.87
N VAL A 144 -3.83 -16.09 15.89
CA VAL A 144 -2.61 -16.24 15.08
C VAL A 144 -1.36 -16.01 15.93
N ARG A 145 -1.39 -15.07 16.87
CA ARG A 145 -0.30 -14.85 17.83
C ARG A 145 -0.01 -16.10 18.66
N GLY A 146 -1.05 -16.83 19.07
CA GLY A 146 -0.94 -18.07 19.84
C GLY A 146 -0.41 -19.29 19.07
N LEU A 147 -0.24 -19.22 17.74
CA LEU A 147 0.26 -20.35 16.96
C LEU A 147 1.74 -20.63 17.25
N THR A 148 2.12 -21.90 17.31
CA THR A 148 3.53 -22.32 17.38
C THR A 148 4.04 -22.59 15.97
N LEU A 149 4.86 -21.69 15.42
CA LEU A 149 5.23 -21.76 14.00
C LEU A 149 6.01 -23.02 13.63
N ASP A 150 6.84 -23.54 14.53
CA ASP A 150 7.62 -24.77 14.32
C ASP A 150 6.75 -26.01 14.04
N GLN A 151 5.46 -25.96 14.42
CA GLN A 151 4.50 -27.03 14.20
C GLN A 151 3.71 -26.87 12.90
N LEU A 152 3.80 -25.71 12.25
CA LEU A 152 3.16 -25.44 10.96
C LEU A 152 4.02 -25.99 9.82
N ASP A 153 3.35 -26.52 8.80
CA ASP A 153 4.02 -26.87 7.55
C ASP A 153 4.68 -25.63 6.92
N THR A 154 5.69 -25.86 6.07
CA THR A 154 6.50 -24.75 5.55
C THR A 154 5.77 -23.93 4.50
N GLU A 155 4.78 -24.52 3.82
CA GLU A 155 3.97 -23.81 2.83
C GLU A 155 3.02 -22.81 3.50
N ALA A 156 2.37 -23.21 4.59
CA ALA A 156 1.55 -22.36 5.45
C ALA A 156 2.35 -21.18 6.02
N VAL A 157 3.59 -21.43 6.46
CA VAL A 157 4.47 -20.33 6.93
C VAL A 157 4.86 -19.41 5.77
N ALA A 158 5.08 -19.94 4.56
CA ALA A 158 5.44 -19.14 3.38
C ALA A 158 4.29 -18.23 2.89
N LEU A 159 3.04 -18.65 3.06
CA LEU A 159 1.85 -17.88 2.69
C LEU A 159 1.63 -16.64 3.57
N GLY A 160 2.19 -16.61 4.78
CA GLY A 160 2.08 -15.49 5.70
C GLY A 160 1.08 -15.70 6.82
N ALA A 161 0.97 -14.71 7.70
CA ALA A 161 0.18 -14.80 8.93
C ALA A 161 -1.32 -14.58 8.70
N LEU A 162 -1.66 -13.69 7.77
CA LEU A 162 -3.03 -13.18 7.59
C LEU A 162 -3.51 -13.35 6.15
N SER A 163 -4.82 -13.61 6.00
CA SER A 163 -5.45 -13.63 4.67
C SER A 163 -5.62 -12.20 4.11
N PRO A 164 -5.74 -12.04 2.78
CA PRO A 164 -6.01 -10.74 2.17
C PRO A 164 -7.26 -10.04 2.71
N GLU A 165 -8.32 -10.79 3.02
CA GLU A 165 -9.58 -10.26 3.55
C GLU A 165 -9.40 -9.69 4.96
N LEU A 166 -8.58 -10.34 5.79
CA LEU A 166 -8.30 -9.84 7.13
C LEU A 166 -7.44 -8.57 7.07
N TRP A 167 -6.48 -8.50 6.13
CA TRP A 167 -5.73 -7.28 5.88
C TRP A 167 -6.63 -6.11 5.50
N VAL A 168 -7.64 -6.32 4.64
CA VAL A 168 -8.62 -5.28 4.31
C VAL A 168 -9.32 -4.78 5.57
N ASP A 169 -9.77 -5.68 6.44
CA ASP A 169 -10.50 -5.33 7.67
C ASP A 169 -9.65 -4.56 8.68
N ILE A 170 -8.34 -4.81 8.69
CA ILE A 170 -7.37 -4.11 9.55
C ILE A 170 -7.06 -2.71 9.00
N LEU A 171 -6.94 -2.57 7.68
CA LEU A 171 -6.59 -1.29 7.03
C LEU A 171 -7.78 -0.31 6.96
N LEU A 172 -9.00 -0.83 6.78
CA LEU A 172 -10.19 -0.02 6.51
C LEU A 172 -10.50 1.01 7.61
N PRO A 173 -10.43 0.69 8.93
CA PRO A 173 -10.67 1.68 9.99
C PRO A 173 -9.67 2.83 9.98
N GLY A 174 -8.37 2.55 9.86
CA GLY A 174 -7.32 3.57 9.81
C GLY A 174 -7.49 4.52 8.62
N LEU A 175 -7.73 3.96 7.43
CA LEU A 175 -7.99 4.75 6.21
C LEU A 175 -9.28 5.58 6.33
N SER A 176 -10.35 5.02 6.89
CA SER A 176 -11.59 5.74 7.14
C SER A 176 -11.40 6.90 8.12
N GLY A 177 -10.61 6.69 9.18
CA GLY A 177 -10.26 7.73 10.15
C GLY A 177 -9.52 8.91 9.50
N ALA A 178 -8.55 8.62 8.62
CA ALA A 178 -7.81 9.65 7.87
C ALA A 178 -8.73 10.55 7.02
N LEU A 179 -9.79 9.98 6.44
CA LEU A 179 -10.77 10.73 5.64
C LEU A 179 -11.53 11.75 6.47
N GLY A 180 -11.88 11.40 7.71
CA GLY A 180 -12.70 12.25 8.59
C GLY A 180 -11.93 13.42 9.21
N SER A 181 -10.66 13.22 9.54
CA SER A 181 -9.83 14.24 10.21
C SER A 181 -9.13 15.19 9.24
N GLY A 182 -8.90 14.77 7.99
CA GLY A 182 -8.02 15.50 7.07
C GLY A 182 -6.55 15.55 7.51
N ALA A 183 -6.20 14.72 8.50
CA ALA A 183 -4.87 14.59 9.06
C ALA A 183 -4.44 13.12 9.03
N THR A 184 -3.13 12.89 9.06
CA THR A 184 -2.57 11.54 9.26
C THR A 184 -3.11 10.99 10.59
N PRO A 185 -3.86 9.87 10.59
CA PRO A 185 -4.37 9.32 11.84
C PRO A 185 -3.22 8.83 12.72
N PRO A 186 -3.45 8.65 14.03
CA PRO A 186 -2.46 7.98 14.86
C PRO A 186 -2.20 6.55 14.34
N PRO A 187 -1.02 5.97 14.63
CA PRO A 187 -0.75 4.56 14.35
C PRO A 187 -1.88 3.66 14.90
N ASP A 188 -2.38 2.75 14.08
CA ASP A 188 -3.38 1.78 14.50
C ASP A 188 -2.66 0.55 15.07
N ALA A 189 -2.86 0.27 16.35
CA ALA A 189 -2.25 -0.86 17.04
C ALA A 189 -2.53 -2.21 16.36
N ARG A 190 -3.64 -2.34 15.62
CA ARG A 190 -3.94 -3.55 14.83
C ARG A 190 -3.03 -3.69 13.63
N VAL A 191 -2.71 -2.58 12.96
CA VAL A 191 -1.77 -2.57 11.83
C VAL A 191 -0.37 -2.96 12.32
N GLU A 192 0.08 -2.39 13.44
CA GLU A 192 1.35 -2.75 14.06
C GLU A 192 1.39 -4.24 14.46
N ALA A 193 0.34 -4.72 15.13
CA ALA A 193 0.23 -6.12 15.53
C ALA A 193 0.22 -7.08 14.32
N ALA A 194 -0.49 -6.71 13.24
CA ALA A 194 -0.56 -7.49 12.01
C ALA A 194 0.81 -7.58 11.32
N LEU A 195 1.54 -6.47 11.22
CA LEU A 195 2.87 -6.44 10.64
C LEU A 195 3.88 -7.20 11.50
N ALA A 196 3.79 -7.12 12.83
CA ALA A 196 4.62 -7.91 13.72
C ALA A 196 4.39 -9.42 13.53
N LEU A 197 3.14 -9.84 13.29
CA LEU A 197 2.84 -11.23 12.96
C LEU A 197 3.43 -11.64 11.59
N GLU A 198 3.28 -10.80 10.56
CA GLU A 198 3.90 -11.08 9.25
C GLU A 198 5.42 -11.14 9.31
N GLN A 199 6.06 -10.25 10.08
CA GLN A 199 7.49 -10.26 10.33
C GLN A 199 7.92 -11.54 11.04
N ARG A 200 7.13 -12.01 12.01
CA ARG A 200 7.39 -13.26 12.72
C ARG A 200 7.29 -14.48 11.81
N PHE A 201 6.25 -14.58 10.98
CA PHE A 201 6.10 -15.65 9.98
C PHE A 201 7.23 -15.60 8.95
N THR A 202 7.53 -14.39 8.46
CA THR A 202 8.63 -14.12 7.54
C THR A 202 9.98 -14.53 8.12
N ALA A 203 10.27 -14.18 9.38
CA ALA A 203 11.50 -14.55 10.06
C ALA A 203 11.65 -16.07 10.20
N GLU A 204 10.57 -16.76 10.57
CA GLU A 204 10.56 -18.21 10.64
C GLU A 204 10.82 -18.85 9.27
N MET A 205 10.16 -18.35 8.22
CA MET A 205 10.42 -18.79 6.85
C MET A 205 11.89 -18.59 6.45
N GLY A 206 12.46 -17.44 6.79
CA GLY A 206 13.88 -17.15 6.56
C GLY A 206 14.81 -18.13 7.27
N ARG A 207 14.51 -18.50 8.52
CA ARG A 207 15.26 -19.54 9.25
C ARG A 207 15.22 -20.89 8.53
N ARG A 208 14.04 -21.30 8.05
CA ARG A 208 13.87 -22.57 7.34
C ARG A 208 14.65 -22.60 6.03
N LEU A 209 14.57 -21.53 5.23
CA LEU A 209 15.32 -21.45 3.98
C LEU A 209 16.83 -21.37 4.19
N ALA A 210 17.29 -20.64 5.22
CA ALA A 210 18.70 -20.57 5.57
C ALA A 210 19.25 -21.93 6.03
N LYS A 211 18.49 -22.66 6.86
CA LYS A 211 18.87 -24.04 7.27
C LYS A 211 18.97 -25.01 6.09
N ARG A 212 18.19 -24.77 5.03
CA ARG A 212 18.23 -25.54 3.78
C ARG A 212 19.36 -25.09 2.82
N GLY A 213 20.15 -24.08 3.18
CA GLY A 213 21.21 -23.53 2.32
C GLY A 213 20.68 -22.75 1.11
N ILE A 214 19.40 -22.36 1.12
CA ILE A 214 18.76 -21.61 0.03
C ILE A 214 19.04 -20.10 0.16
N LEU A 215 19.15 -19.64 1.41
CA LEU A 215 19.56 -18.28 1.78
C LEU A 215 20.80 -18.37 2.69
N ASP A 216 21.63 -17.33 2.69
CA ASP A 216 22.82 -17.27 3.56
C ASP A 216 22.44 -16.82 4.97
N ARG A 217 21.46 -15.92 5.08
CA ARG A 217 20.94 -15.44 6.36
C ARG A 217 19.43 -15.34 6.38
N PRO A 218 18.77 -15.57 7.54
CA PRO A 218 17.33 -15.51 7.66
C PRO A 218 16.72 -14.18 7.17
N ALA A 219 17.38 -13.04 7.40
CA ALA A 219 16.85 -11.72 7.06
C ALA A 219 16.63 -11.48 5.54
N GLN A 220 17.34 -12.19 4.66
CA GLN A 220 17.22 -12.06 3.20
C GLN A 220 15.79 -12.35 2.70
N ILE A 221 15.02 -13.14 3.46
CA ILE A 221 13.62 -13.46 3.15
C ILE A 221 12.70 -12.24 3.03
N ALA A 222 13.03 -11.13 3.68
CA ALA A 222 12.26 -9.89 3.58
C ALA A 222 12.30 -9.32 2.16
N TYR A 223 13.38 -9.61 1.42
CA TYR A 223 13.62 -9.13 0.07
C TYR A 223 13.14 -10.09 -1.03
N LEU A 224 12.39 -11.13 -0.64
CA LEU A 224 11.65 -12.01 -1.53
C LEU A 224 10.14 -11.79 -1.37
N THR A 225 9.44 -11.64 -2.49
CA THR A 225 7.97 -11.63 -2.54
C THR A 225 7.40 -12.99 -2.11
N ILE A 226 6.13 -13.04 -1.70
CA ILE A 226 5.48 -14.31 -1.30
C ILE A 226 5.62 -15.40 -2.37
N GLY A 227 5.38 -15.04 -3.64
CA GLY A 227 5.52 -15.98 -4.77
C GLY A 227 6.95 -16.51 -4.93
N GLU A 228 7.97 -15.68 -4.69
CA GLU A 228 9.37 -16.11 -4.71
C GLU A 228 9.72 -17.04 -3.54
N ARG A 229 9.15 -16.80 -2.35
CA ARG A 229 9.33 -17.71 -1.20
C ARG A 229 8.81 -19.10 -1.50
N ILE A 230 7.62 -19.19 -2.08
CA ILE A 230 7.00 -20.46 -2.48
C ILE A 230 7.83 -21.15 -3.57
N ARG A 231 8.34 -20.39 -4.55
CA ARG A 231 9.24 -20.95 -5.57
C ARG A 231 10.57 -21.44 -4.98
N ALA A 232 11.16 -20.68 -4.05
CA ALA A 232 12.40 -21.05 -3.38
C ALA A 232 12.26 -22.36 -2.57
N LEU A 233 11.08 -22.66 -2.03
CA LEU A 233 10.83 -23.95 -1.37
C LEU A 233 10.91 -25.16 -2.30
N ASN A 234 10.46 -24.98 -3.54
CA ASN A 234 10.18 -26.02 -4.52
C ASN A 234 11.28 -26.20 -5.57
N ALA A 235 12.27 -25.30 -5.64
CA ALA A 235 13.32 -25.31 -6.66
C ALA A 235 14.73 -25.60 -6.07
N GLU A 236 15.55 -26.34 -6.80
CA GLU A 236 16.98 -26.59 -6.48
C GLU A 236 17.92 -25.46 -6.95
N ALA A 237 17.50 -24.54 -7.82
CA ALA A 237 18.42 -23.62 -8.50
C ALA A 237 18.27 -22.15 -8.07
N GLY A 238 19.22 -21.72 -7.23
CA GLY A 238 20.24 -20.69 -7.51
C GLY A 238 19.81 -19.24 -7.81
N GLY A 239 20.37 -18.30 -7.03
CA GLY A 239 20.28 -16.86 -7.29
C GLY A 239 19.45 -16.07 -6.28
N TRP A 240 18.78 -16.75 -5.34
CA TRP A 240 17.95 -16.10 -4.32
C TRP A 240 18.75 -15.18 -3.39
N VAL A 241 19.97 -15.59 -3.01
CA VAL A 241 20.91 -14.78 -2.23
C VAL A 241 21.24 -13.49 -2.96
N ALA A 242 21.75 -13.60 -4.19
CA ALA A 242 22.12 -12.44 -5.01
C ALA A 242 20.92 -11.50 -5.26
N LEU A 243 19.75 -12.07 -5.53
CA LEU A 243 18.51 -11.29 -5.70
C LEU A 243 18.11 -10.55 -4.43
N ALA A 244 18.17 -11.21 -3.27
CA ALA A 244 17.83 -10.61 -1.99
C ALA A 244 18.82 -9.50 -1.62
N GLU A 245 20.11 -9.70 -1.85
CA GLU A 245 21.16 -8.71 -1.59
C GLU A 245 21.03 -7.48 -2.49
N GLU A 246 20.75 -7.66 -3.78
CA GLU A 246 20.51 -6.55 -4.71
C GLU A 246 19.31 -5.70 -4.25
N ARG A 247 18.24 -6.35 -3.81
CA ARG A 247 17.03 -5.68 -3.32
C ARG A 247 17.21 -5.03 -1.96
N GLU A 248 18.02 -5.61 -1.09
CA GLU A 248 18.41 -5.00 0.18
C GLU A 248 19.24 -3.74 -0.03
N SER A 249 20.22 -3.77 -0.93
CA SER A 249 20.99 -2.57 -1.29
C SER A 249 20.07 -1.45 -1.76
N ARG A 250 19.11 -1.75 -2.64
CA ARG A 250 18.10 -0.77 -3.09
C ARG A 250 17.22 -0.24 -1.97
N ALA A 251 16.79 -1.10 -1.04
CA ALA A 251 16.00 -0.67 0.12
C ALA A 251 16.76 0.34 0.99
N MET A 252 18.06 0.12 1.19
CA MET A 252 18.93 1.02 1.95
C MET A 252 19.10 2.37 1.23
N GLU A 253 19.34 2.36 -0.08
CA GLU A 253 19.39 3.59 -0.90
C GLU A 253 18.08 4.39 -0.79
N PHE A 254 16.93 3.71 -0.79
CA PHE A 254 15.64 4.35 -0.64
C PHE A 254 15.38 4.92 0.76
N ALA A 255 15.89 4.27 1.80
CA ALA A 255 15.75 4.74 3.18
C ALA A 255 16.43 6.09 3.40
N GLU A 256 17.53 6.36 2.68
CA GLU A 256 18.27 7.63 2.74
C GLU A 256 17.59 8.78 2.00
N LEU A 257 16.62 8.50 1.11
CA LEU A 257 15.90 9.53 0.39
C LEU A 257 14.88 10.23 1.29
N ASP A 258 15.01 11.56 1.38
CA ASP A 258 13.94 12.42 1.87
C ASP A 258 12.89 12.62 0.77
N VAL A 259 11.69 12.11 0.99
CA VAL A 259 10.60 12.11 0.02
C VAL A 259 9.47 12.97 0.59
N PRO A 260 8.91 13.94 -0.15
CA PRO A 260 7.78 14.70 0.34
C PRO A 260 6.51 13.82 0.49
N ASN A 261 5.49 14.34 1.16
CA ASN A 261 4.22 13.63 1.34
C ASN A 261 3.44 13.46 0.02
N VAL A 262 3.59 14.40 -0.90
CA VAL A 262 2.99 14.39 -2.24
C VAL A 262 4.09 14.58 -3.28
N PHE A 263 4.11 13.74 -4.31
CA PHE A 263 5.13 13.78 -5.36
C PHE A 263 4.63 13.20 -6.67
N TRP A 264 5.32 13.54 -7.76
CA TRP A 264 5.07 12.98 -9.07
C TRP A 264 5.87 11.70 -9.28
N GLY A 265 5.19 10.63 -9.73
CA GLY A 265 5.88 9.43 -10.19
C GLY A 265 6.78 9.74 -11.40
N ARG A 266 7.87 8.99 -11.57
CA ARG A 266 8.73 9.16 -12.75
C ARG A 266 7.94 8.81 -14.02
N PRO A 267 7.91 9.68 -15.04
CA PRO A 267 7.31 9.35 -16.33
C PRO A 267 8.00 8.13 -16.93
N ARG A 268 7.27 7.28 -17.64
CA ARG A 268 7.89 6.23 -18.47
C ARG A 268 8.88 6.89 -19.43
N LEU A 269 10.11 6.38 -19.49
CA LEU A 269 11.06 6.65 -20.57
C LEU A 269 10.36 6.25 -21.89
N GLY A 270 9.81 7.24 -22.58
CA GLY A 270 9.04 7.06 -23.83
C GLY A 270 7.86 8.01 -24.03
N GLY A 271 7.39 8.71 -23.00
CA GLY A 271 6.38 9.77 -23.14
C GLY A 271 6.94 11.11 -22.72
N SER A 272 7.06 12.05 -23.66
CA SER A 272 7.49 13.42 -23.37
C SER A 272 6.58 14.05 -22.30
N VAL A 273 7.16 14.38 -21.14
CA VAL A 273 6.56 15.33 -20.20
C VAL A 273 6.53 16.68 -20.90
N PRO A 274 5.41 17.42 -20.92
CA PRO A 274 5.42 18.78 -21.42
C PRO A 274 6.40 19.61 -20.58
N ALA A 275 7.35 20.25 -21.25
CA ALA A 275 8.27 21.20 -20.64
C ALA A 275 7.46 22.37 -20.05
N GLY A 276 7.10 22.27 -18.76
CA GLY A 276 6.29 23.28 -18.10
C GLY A 276 5.84 22.97 -16.66
N MET A 277 6.06 21.74 -16.16
CA MET A 277 5.67 21.35 -14.80
C MET A 277 6.84 20.92 -13.90
N ALA A 278 8.07 21.30 -14.24
CA ALA A 278 9.17 21.26 -13.29
C ALA A 278 9.28 22.64 -12.62
N GLN A 279 9.21 22.63 -11.29
CA GLN A 279 9.51 23.73 -10.36
C GLN A 279 8.39 24.76 -10.10
N ARG A 280 7.77 24.62 -8.92
CA ARG A 280 7.74 25.72 -7.96
C ARG A 280 8.10 25.18 -6.57
N PRO A 281 9.20 25.62 -5.94
CA PRO A 281 9.27 25.61 -4.49
C PRO A 281 8.35 26.73 -3.98
N ALA A 282 7.52 26.43 -2.99
CA ALA A 282 6.87 27.48 -2.21
C ALA A 282 7.85 27.91 -1.12
N GLU A 283 8.59 28.97 -1.38
CA GLU A 283 9.02 29.88 -0.31
C GLU A 283 7.88 30.90 -0.12
N GLY A 284 7.45 31.05 1.14
CA GLY A 284 6.38 31.93 1.58
C GLY A 284 5.94 31.58 2.99
#